data_AF-A0A949VX96-F1
#
_entry.id   AF-A0A949VX96-F1
#
_cell.length_a   1.000
_cell.length_b   1.000
_cell.length_c   1.000
_cell.angle_alpha   90.00
_cell.angle_beta   90.00
_cell.angle_gamma   90.00
#
_symmetry.space_group_name_H-M   'P 1'
#
loop_
_entity.id
_entity.type
_entity.pdbx_description
1 polymer ?
#
loop_
_entity_poly.entity_id
_entity_poly.type
_entity_poly.pdbx_seq_one_letter_code
_entity_poly.pdbx_strand_id
1 'polypeptide(L)'
;MSAWQPNGFAGDLLSVRVTVEAFLLECLLDTLAEAPFPINPEIHHHAEIERDGRRLPAVHVDFPLWRHQVDPIRDLLRGRPFQAGFQVTSMLQDIRA
;
A
#
# COMPACT_ATOMS: atom_id res chain seq x y z
N MET A 1 21.22 22.15 20.49
CA MET A 1 20.84 20.73 20.39
C MET A 1 20.12 20.55 19.06
N SER A 2 20.83 20.13 18.01
CA SER A 2 20.21 19.90 16.71
C SER A 2 19.38 18.62 16.76
N ALA A 3 18.08 18.74 16.50
CA ALA A 3 17.19 17.62 16.31
C ALA A 3 17.65 16.83 15.08
N TRP A 4 17.89 15.54 15.25
CA TRP A 4 18.18 14.61 14.16
C TRP A 4 16.93 14.51 13.29
N GLN A 5 16.97 15.08 12.09
CA GLN A 5 15.97 14.80 11.05
C GLN A 5 16.46 13.55 10.33
N PRO A 6 15.73 12.42 10.35
CA PRO A 6 16.06 11.28 9.52
C PRO A 6 15.66 11.60 8.08
N ASN A 7 16.39 12.53 7.45
CA ASN A 7 16.34 12.72 6.02
C ASN A 7 17.19 11.59 5.43
N GLY A 8 16.65 10.38 5.43
CA GLY A 8 17.19 9.28 4.64
C GLY A 8 17.33 9.79 3.20
N PHE A 9 18.44 9.48 2.54
CA PHE A 9 18.84 10.02 1.22
C PHE A 9 17.78 9.88 0.10
N ALA A 10 16.64 9.22 0.34
CA ALA A 10 15.54 8.94 -0.58
C ALA A 10 14.21 9.71 -0.30
N GLY A 11 14.13 10.50 0.79
CA GLY A 11 12.93 11.24 1.20
C GLY A 11 12.15 10.61 2.37
N ASP A 12 10.87 10.96 2.52
CA ASP A 12 10.01 10.42 3.58
C ASP A 12 9.66 8.95 3.33
N LEU A 13 9.77 8.12 4.36
CA LEU A 13 9.29 6.74 4.37
C LEU A 13 7.81 6.71 4.76
N LEU A 14 7.00 6.06 3.94
CA LEU A 14 5.54 6.00 4.05
C LEU A 14 5.09 4.54 4.17
N SER A 15 4.00 4.31 4.89
CA SER A 15 3.29 3.05 4.89
C SER A 15 2.17 3.14 3.85
N VAL A 16 2.08 2.15 2.97
CA VAL A 16 1.02 2.05 1.97
C VAL A 16 0.14 0.87 2.31
N ARG A 17 -1.18 1.10 2.32
CA ARG A 17 -2.19 0.06 2.41
C ARG A 17 -2.95 -0.04 1.10
N VAL A 18 -2.94 -1.23 0.52
CA VAL A 18 -3.79 -1.58 -0.63
C VAL A 18 -4.87 -2.54 -0.18
N THR A 19 -6.13 -2.22 -0.47
CA THR A 19 -7.29 -3.05 -0.11
C THR A 19 -7.96 -3.57 -1.36
N VAL A 20 -8.11 -4.88 -1.49
CA VAL A 20 -8.82 -5.54 -2.59
C VAL A 20 -9.77 -6.61 -2.08
N GLU A 21 -10.76 -7.00 -2.88
CA GLU A 21 -11.55 -8.20 -2.59
C GLU A 21 -10.64 -9.43 -2.51
N ALA A 22 -10.95 -10.38 -1.62
CA ALA A 22 -10.02 -11.45 -1.28
C ALA A 22 -9.60 -12.32 -2.48
N PHE A 23 -10.49 -12.53 -3.45
CA PHE A 23 -10.18 -13.31 -4.65
C PHE A 23 -9.23 -12.60 -5.64
N LEU A 24 -9.00 -11.29 -5.45
CA LEU A 24 -8.10 -10.48 -6.27
C LEU A 24 -6.68 -10.38 -5.69
N LEU A 25 -6.39 -11.03 -4.56
CA LEU A 25 -5.08 -10.96 -3.90
C LEU A 25 -3.95 -11.34 -4.86
N GLU A 26 -4.07 -12.45 -5.58
CA GLU A 26 -3.04 -12.89 -6.52
C GLU A 26 -2.83 -11.86 -7.65
N CYS A 27 -3.91 -11.33 -8.22
CA CYS A 27 -3.81 -10.27 -9.23
C CYS A 27 -3.11 -9.01 -8.70
N LEU A 28 -3.34 -8.65 -7.44
CA LEU A 28 -2.65 -7.55 -6.79
C LEU A 28 -1.16 -7.86 -6.60
N LEU A 29 -0.80 -9.06 -6.10
CA LEU A 29 0.59 -9.45 -5.89
C LEU A 29 1.38 -9.51 -7.20
N ASP A 30 0.80 -10.08 -8.26
CA ASP A 30 1.37 -10.07 -9.61
C ASP A 30 1.60 -8.64 -10.10
N THR A 31 0.60 -7.76 -9.90
CA THR A 31 0.72 -6.35 -10.27
C THR A 31 1.86 -5.66 -9.50
N LEU A 32 1.97 -5.89 -8.19
CA LEU A 32 3.03 -5.31 -7.36
C LEU A 32 4.42 -5.85 -7.72
N ALA A 33 4.52 -7.10 -8.17
CA ALA A 33 5.76 -7.71 -8.60
C ALA A 33 6.34 -7.05 -9.88
N GLU A 34 5.52 -6.36 -10.67
CA GLU A 34 5.96 -5.58 -11.84
C GLU A 34 6.60 -4.23 -11.46
N ALA A 35 6.57 -3.83 -10.19
CA ALA A 35 7.16 -2.56 -9.76
C ALA A 35 8.68 -2.54 -10.05
N PRO A 36 9.25 -1.37 -10.42
CA PRO A 36 10.67 -1.25 -10.76
C PRO A 36 11.61 -1.32 -9.54
N PHE A 37 11.08 -1.68 -8.37
CA PHE A 37 11.78 -1.79 -7.10
C PHE A 37 11.14 -2.92 -6.28
N PRO A 38 11.88 -3.56 -5.37
CA PRO A 38 11.33 -4.62 -4.53
C PRO A 38 10.26 -4.05 -3.58
N ILE A 39 9.17 -4.79 -3.46
CA ILE A 39 8.11 -4.54 -2.47
C ILE A 39 8.11 -5.74 -1.53
N ASN A 40 8.08 -5.47 -0.22
CA ASN A 40 7.92 -6.49 0.80
C ASN A 40 6.51 -6.39 1.39
N PRO A 41 5.52 -7.13 0.84
CA PRO A 41 4.14 -7.05 1.28
C PRO A 41 3.91 -7.81 2.60
N GLU A 42 3.15 -7.21 3.49
CA GLU A 42 2.49 -7.87 4.62
C GLU A 42 1.01 -8.03 4.30
N ILE A 43 0.47 -9.23 4.49
CA ILE A 43 -0.88 -9.59 4.04
C ILE A 43 -1.77 -9.84 5.27
N HIS A 44 -2.91 -9.13 5.34
CA HIS A 44 -3.90 -9.27 6.39
C HIS A 44 -5.24 -9.75 5.81
N HIS A 45 -5.65 -10.97 6.18
CA HIS A 45 -6.78 -11.70 5.57
C HIS A 45 -8.16 -11.47 6.20
N HIS A 46 -8.27 -10.61 7.22
CA HIS A 46 -9.50 -10.42 8.00
C HIS A 46 -10.12 -9.02 7.78
N ALA A 47 -10.25 -8.62 6.52
CA ALA A 47 -10.86 -7.35 6.14
C ALA A 47 -12.21 -7.55 5.45
N GLU A 48 -13.04 -6.50 5.45
CA GLU A 48 -14.29 -6.42 4.70
C GLU A 48 -14.33 -5.10 3.93
N ILE A 49 -14.88 -5.12 2.72
CA ILE A 49 -15.27 -3.90 1.99
C ILE A 49 -16.77 -3.90 1.73
N GLU A 50 -17.36 -2.71 1.67
CA GLU A 50 -18.76 -2.54 1.27
C GLU A 50 -18.83 -2.21 -0.22
N ARG A 51 -19.59 -3.02 -0.97
CA ARG A 51 -19.84 -2.83 -2.40
C ARG A 51 -21.30 -3.14 -2.70
N ASP A 52 -21.99 -2.20 -3.33
CA ASP A 52 -23.41 -2.33 -3.67
C ASP A 52 -24.30 -2.73 -2.47
N GLY A 53 -24.00 -2.18 -1.28
CA GLY A 53 -24.72 -2.48 -0.03
C GLY A 53 -24.44 -3.88 0.55
N ARG A 54 -23.43 -4.59 0.05
CA ARG A 54 -23.00 -5.91 0.56
C ARG A 54 -21.59 -5.82 1.12
N ARG A 55 -21.36 -6.54 2.23
CA ARG A 55 -20.01 -6.77 2.77
C ARG A 55 -19.37 -7.95 2.06
N LEU A 56 -18.19 -7.72 1.50
CA LEU A 56 -17.43 -8.72 0.78
C LEU A 56 -16.10 -8.97 1.50
N PRO A 57 -15.61 -10.22 1.57
CA PRO A 57 -14.29 -10.52 2.10
C PRO A 57 -13.20 -9.75 1.34
N ALA A 58 -12.30 -9.12 2.08
CA ALA A 58 -11.21 -8.33 1.54
C ALA A 58 -9.87 -8.71 2.18
N VAL A 59 -8.80 -8.23 1.56
CA VAL A 59 -7.43 -8.37 2.06
C VAL A 59 -6.80 -6.99 2.08
N HIS A 60 -6.09 -6.68 3.17
CA HIS A 60 -5.16 -5.54 3.21
C HIS A 60 -3.75 -6.04 2.90
N VAL A 61 -3.08 -5.37 1.98
CA VAL A 61 -1.67 -5.56 1.69
C VAL A 61 -0.93 -4.29 2.06
N ASP A 62 -0.13 -4.37 3.12
CA ASP A 62 0.63 -3.27 3.67
C ASP A 62 2.10 -3.38 3.26
N PHE A 63 2.74 -2.28 2.88
CA PHE A 63 4.17 -2.26 2.57
C PHE A 63 4.78 -0.86 2.68
N PRO A 64 6.06 -0.74 3.03
CA PRO A 64 6.75 0.54 3.06
C PRO A 64 7.13 1.00 1.66
N LEU A 65 6.99 2.30 1.39
CA LEU A 65 7.51 2.96 0.19
C LEU A 65 8.18 4.28 0.54
N TRP A 66 9.16 4.67 -0.26
CA TRP A 66 9.62 6.06 -0.28
C TRP A 66 8.59 6.95 -0.99
N ARG A 67 8.49 8.22 -0.58
CA ARG A 67 7.55 9.19 -1.17
C ARG A 67 7.54 9.21 -2.71
N HIS A 68 8.70 9.15 -3.34
CA HIS A 68 8.83 9.20 -4.81
C HIS A 68 8.36 7.92 -5.51
N GLN A 69 8.16 6.82 -4.77
CA GLN A 69 7.70 5.52 -5.29
C GLN A 69 6.17 5.38 -5.27
N VAL A 70 5.45 6.27 -4.58
CA VAL A 70 3.99 6.18 -4.42
C VAL A 70 3.25 6.33 -5.75
N ASP A 71 3.62 7.33 -6.56
CA ASP A 71 2.94 7.59 -7.83
C ASP A 71 3.13 6.45 -8.85
N PRO A 72 4.35 5.89 -9.02
CA PRO A 72 4.55 4.68 -9.82
C PRO A 72 3.61 3.52 -9.45
N ILE A 73 3.41 3.25 -8.15
CA ILE A 73 2.49 2.19 -7.71
C ILE A 73 1.04 2.55 -8.00
N ARG A 74 0.66 3.81 -7.77
CA ARG A 74 -0.71 4.27 -8.07
C ARG A 74 -1.03 4.11 -9.55
N ASP A 75 -0.09 4.42 -10.44
CA ASP A 75 -0.27 4.28 -11.88
C ASP A 75 -0.32 2.80 -12.31
N LEU A 76 0.52 1.96 -11.70
CA LEU A 76 0.53 0.51 -11.93
C LEU A 76 -0.81 -0.14 -11.56
N LEU A 77 -1.46 0.33 -10.49
CA LEU A 77 -2.78 -0.15 -10.06
C LEU A 77 -3.92 0.39 -10.94
N ARG A 78 -3.87 1.67 -11.37
CA ARG A 78 -4.90 2.28 -12.24
C ARG A 78 -5.03 1.58 -13.59
N GLY A 79 -3.96 0.96 -14.09
CA GLY A 79 -3.95 0.23 -15.36
C GLY A 79 -4.64 -1.14 -15.34
N ARG A 80 -5.20 -1.57 -14.21
CA ARG A 80 -5.71 -2.93 -14.03
C ARG A 80 -7.24 -3.01 -14.09
N PRO A 81 -7.80 -4.17 -14.47
CA PRO A 81 -9.25 -4.38 -14.52
C PRO A 81 -9.90 -4.57 -13.14
N PHE A 82 -9.17 -4.33 -12.04
CA PHE A 82 -9.68 -4.43 -10.68
C PHE A 82 -9.61 -3.08 -9.95
N GLN A 83 -10.50 -2.91 -8.97
CA GLN A 83 -10.49 -1.74 -8.09
C GLN A 83 -9.73 -2.07 -6.81
N ALA A 84 -8.80 -1.19 -6.44
CA ALA A 84 -8.07 -1.26 -5.20
C ALA A 84 -8.25 0.03 -4.40
N GLY A 85 -8.59 -0.09 -3.13
CA GLY A 85 -8.44 0.99 -2.18
C GLY A 85 -6.94 1.27 -1.97
N PHE A 86 -6.53 2.53 -1.96
CA PHE A 86 -5.12 2.90 -1.85
C PHE A 86 -4.97 4.02 -0.82
N GLN A 87 -4.34 3.70 0.31
CA GLN A 87 -4.12 4.62 1.43
C GLN A 87 -2.63 4.76 1.69
N VAL A 88 -2.21 5.95 2.10
CA VAL A 88 -0.80 6.27 2.37
C VAL A 88 -0.72 7.04 3.68
N THR A 89 0.08 6.55 4.62
CA THR A 89 0.34 7.18 5.91
C THR A 89 1.84 7.40 6.12
N SER A 90 2.20 8.36 6.97
CA SER A 90 3.60 8.57 7.35
C SER A 90 4.00 7.58 8.43
N MET A 91 5.03 6.78 8.20
CA MET A 91 5.51 5.83 9.22
C MET A 91 6.02 6.53 10.49
N LEU A 92 6.47 7.79 10.37
CA LEU A 92 6.87 8.60 11.53
C LEU A 92 5.69 8.99 12.43
N GLN A 93 4.48 9.06 11.88
CA GLN A 93 3.27 9.28 12.66
C GLN A 93 2.80 7.99 13.34
N ASP A 94 2.98 6.84 12.68
CA ASP A 94 2.60 5.53 13.22
C ASP A 94 3.44 5.12 14.45
N ILE A 95 4.72 5.50 14.52
CA ILE A 95 5.59 5.24 15.70
C ILE A 95 5.18 6.09 16.93
N ARG A 96 4.48 7.21 16.72
CA ARG A 96 4.10 8.15 17.79
C ARG A 96 2.69 7.92 18.33
N ALA A 97 1.96 6.94 17.80
CA ALA A 97 0.59 6.59 18.19
C ALA A 97 0.56 5.51 19.27
#